data_AF-A0A7X9B8X8-F1
#
_entry.id   AF-A0A7X9B8X8-F1
#
_cell.length_a   1.000
_cell.length_b   1.000
_cell.length_c   1.000
_cell.angle_alpha   90.00
_cell.angle_beta   90.00
_cell.angle_gamma   90.00
#
_symmetry.space_group_name_H-M   'P 1'
#
loop_
_entity.id
_entity.type
_entity.pdbx_description
1 polymer ?
#
loop_
_entity_poly.entity_id
_entity_poly.type
_entity_poly.pdbx_seq_one_letter_code
_entity_poly.pdbx_strand_id
1 'polypeptide(L)' 'MPAFVIGDDVVVGLDKNKIESLIDYRVIDCPKCKTRLRVPKGKGKIKVTCSKCSNSFIVNS' A
#
# COMPACT_ATOMS: atom_id res chain seq x y z
N MET A 1 14.26 -12.02 19.51
CA MET A 1 12.84 -12.09 19.11
C MET A 1 12.40 -13.52 19.36
N PRO A 2 11.47 -13.81 20.28
CA PRO A 2 11.22 -15.19 20.68
C PRO A 2 10.38 -15.89 19.60
N ALA A 3 10.84 -17.03 19.14
CA ALA A 3 10.05 -17.99 18.39
C ALA A 3 9.30 -18.87 19.39
N PHE A 4 7.97 -18.94 19.29
CA PHE A 4 7.18 -19.89 20.06
C PHE A 4 7.06 -21.17 19.22
N VAL A 5 7.52 -22.29 19.78
CA VAL A 5 7.44 -23.62 19.17
C VAL A 5 6.18 -24.29 19.69
N ILE A 6 5.25 -24.68 18.80
CA ILE A 6 4.07 -25.47 19.15
C ILE A 6 4.05 -26.67 18.18
N GLY A 7 4.62 -27.80 18.60
CA GLY A 7 4.69 -29.04 17.80
C GLY A 7 5.75 -29.00 16.68
N ASP A 8 5.49 -29.74 15.60
CA ASP A 8 6.39 -29.93 14.45
C ASP A 8 6.28 -28.83 13.38
N ASP A 9 5.36 -27.88 13.55
CA ASP A 9 5.20 -26.73 12.66
C ASP A 9 5.98 -25.53 13.20
N VAL A 10 7.12 -25.25 12.55
CA VAL A 10 7.76 -23.95 12.68
C VAL A 10 6.91 -22.95 11.89
N VAL A 11 5.97 -22.26 12.55
CA VAL A 11 5.35 -21.07 11.97
C VAL A 11 6.38 -19.94 11.93
N VAL A 12 7.24 -20.01 10.91
CA VAL A 12 8.16 -18.94 10.53
C VAL A 12 7.32 -17.80 9.97
N GLY A 13 7.20 -16.72 10.74
CA GLY A 13 7.17 -15.36 10.20
C GLY A 13 5.95 -14.96 9.36
N LEU A 14 5.45 -13.77 9.64
CA LEU A 14 4.67 -13.01 8.66
C LEU A 14 5.58 -12.73 7.44
N ASP A 15 5.48 -13.54 6.39
CA ASP A 15 6.15 -13.32 5.09
C ASP A 15 5.80 -11.93 4.55
N LYS A 16 6.70 -10.96 4.74
CA LYS A 16 6.46 -9.55 4.41
C LYS A 16 6.04 -9.34 2.95
N ASN A 17 6.68 -10.05 2.03
CA ASN A 17 6.36 -10.00 0.60
C ASN A 17 4.92 -10.45 0.29
N LYS A 18 4.40 -11.45 1.00
CA LYS A 18 3.04 -11.96 0.79
C LYS A 18 1.98 -11.00 1.35
N ILE A 19 2.34 -10.25 2.38
CA ILE A 19 1.49 -9.21 3.00
C ILE A 19 1.46 -7.96 2.15
N GLU A 20 2.57 -7.57 1.54
CA GLU A 20 2.64 -6.41 0.66
C GLU A 20 1.84 -6.59 -0.65
N SER A 21 1.74 -7.83 -1.16
CA SER A 21 0.94 -8.16 -2.34
C SER A 21 -0.57 -8.29 -2.06
N LEU A 22 -0.97 -8.51 -0.81
CA LEU A 22 -2.36 -8.45 -0.36
C LEU A 22 -2.94 -7.02 -0.34
N ILE A 23 -2.09 -5.99 -0.43
CA ILE A 23 -2.52 -4.58 -0.34
C ILE A 23 -2.68 -3.99 -1.74
N ASP A 24 -3.93 -3.95 -2.22
CA ASP A 24 -4.34 -3.37 -3.50
C ASP A 24 -4.21 -1.85 -3.60
N TYR A 25 -3.78 -1.15 -2.55
CA TYR A 25 -3.64 0.31 -2.54
C TYR A 25 -2.26 0.79 -2.07
N ARG A 26 -1.79 1.88 -2.65
CA ARG A 26 -0.61 2.65 -2.23
C ARG A 26 -1.10 3.92 -1.56
N VAL A 27 -0.38 4.37 -0.54
CA VAL A 27 -0.61 5.69 0.05
C VAL A 27 0.42 6.62 -0.58
N ILE A 28 -0.05 7.66 -1.24
CA ILE A 28 0.81 8.69 -1.84
C ILE A 28 0.49 10.05 -1.23
N ASP A 29 1.49 10.90 -1.16
CA ASP A 29 1.33 12.31 -0.83
C ASP A 29 0.88 13.12 -2.05
N CYS A 30 -0.08 14.01 -1.83
CA CYS A 30 -0.47 14.97 -2.86
C CYS A 30 0.66 15.98 -3.10
N PRO A 31 1.07 16.25 -4.35
CA PRO A 31 2.17 17.19 -4.64
C PRO A 31 1.86 18.63 -4.21
N LYS A 32 0.59 19.00 -4.08
CA LYS A 32 0.16 20.37 -3.79
C LYS A 32 -0.09 20.62 -2.29
N CYS A 33 -0.71 19.66 -1.59
CA CYS A 33 -1.13 19.83 -0.19
C CYS A 33 -0.52 18.81 0.77
N LYS A 34 0.35 17.90 0.29
CA LYS A 34 1.01 16.83 1.07
C LYS A 34 0.07 15.93 1.86
N THR A 35 -1.22 15.92 1.51
CA THR A 35 -2.21 15.05 2.15
C THR A 35 -2.02 13.63 1.65
N ARG A 36 -2.13 12.67 2.58
CA ARG A 36 -2.06 11.24 2.31
C ARG A 36 -3.33 10.77 1.60
N LEU A 37 -3.20 10.31 0.37
CA LEU A 37 -4.27 9.80 -0.47
C LEU A 37 -4.07 8.31 -0.70
N ARG A 38 -5.15 7.51 -0.61
CA ARG A 38 -5.14 6.11 -1.01
C ARG A 38 -5.40 6.02 -2.51
N VAL A 39 -4.51 5.32 -3.21
CA VAL A 39 -4.54 5.16 -4.66
C VAL A 39 -4.41 3.66 -4.97
N PRO A 40 -5.33 3.07 -5.76
CA PRO A 40 -5.25 1.65 -6.08
C PRO A 40 -4.00 1.34 -6.92
N LYS A 41 -3.39 0.18 -6.73
CA LYS A 41 -2.26 -0.34 -7.52
C LYS A 41 -2.76 -1.24 -8.65
N GLY A 42 -1.93 -1.49 -9.67
CA GLY A 42 -2.22 -2.46 -10.73
C GLY A 42 -3.24 -2.03 -11.78
N LYS A 43 -3.63 -0.75 -11.80
CA LYS A 43 -4.58 -0.19 -12.78
C LYS A 43 -3.91 0.62 -13.90
N GLY A 44 -2.58 0.68 -13.94
CA GLY A 44 -1.84 1.43 -14.96
C GLY A 44 -1.94 2.94 -14.77
N LYS A 45 -2.23 3.71 -15.82
CA LYS A 45 -2.30 5.18 -15.74
C LYS A 45 -3.67 5.60 -15.22
N ILE A 46 -3.75 6.02 -13.96
CA ILE A 46 -5.00 6.53 -13.37
C ILE A 46 -4.90 8.03 -13.08
N LYS A 47 -6.02 8.72 -13.27
CA LYS A 47 -6.19 10.12 -12.88
C LYS A 47 -6.72 10.15 -11.45
N VAL A 48 -5.89 10.59 -10.51
CA VAL A 48 -6.25 10.73 -9.10
C VAL A 48 -6.57 12.19 -8.84
N THR A 49 -7.74 12.45 -8.24
CA THR A 49 -8.13 13.79 -7.78
C THR A 49 -7.93 13.87 -6.27
N CYS A 50 -7.16 14.87 -5.82
CA CYS A 50 -6.99 15.10 -4.39
C CYS A 50 -8.28 15.65 -3.77
N SER A 51 -8.77 15.03 -2.70
CA SER A 51 -9.98 15.45 -1.97
C SER A 51 -9.86 16.77 -1.21
N LYS A 52 -8.63 17.26 -0.93
CA LYS A 52 -8.43 18.53 -0.21
C LYS A 52 -8.20 19.74 -1.12
N CYS A 53 -7.42 19.57 -2.20
CA CYS A 53 -7.01 20.68 -3.05
C CYS A 53 -7.57 20.60 -4.48
N SER A 54 -8.41 19.58 -4.75
CA SER A 54 -9.03 19.30 -6.05
C SER A 54 -8.04 19.16 -7.22
N ASN A 55 -6.75 18.95 -6.91
CA ASN A 55 -5.72 18.80 -7.92
C ASN A 55 -5.79 17.39 -8.52
N SER A 56 -5.97 17.31 -9.83
CA SER A 56 -5.93 16.05 -10.57
C SER A 56 -4.54 15.79 -11.14
N PHE A 57 -3.96 14.62 -10.88
CA PHE A 57 -2.67 14.23 -11.42
C PHE A 57 -2.68 12.76 -11.85
N ILE A 58 -1.76 12.43 -12.76
CA ILE A 58 -1.63 11.08 -13.32
C ILE A 58 -0.63 10.31 -12.48
N VAL A 59 -1.04 9.14 -11.99
CA VAL A 59 -0.19 8.23 -11.23
C VAL A 59 -0.11 6.91 -12.00
N ASN A 60 1.10 6.34 -12.05
CA ASN A 60 1.30 4.97 -12.51
C ASN A 60 1.04 4.03 -11.33
N SER A 61 -0.03 3.23 -11.43
CA SER A 61 -0.51 2.26 -10.45
C SER A 61 0.00 0.85 -10.69
#